data_AF-A0A8T0DXX9-F1
#
_entry.id   AF-A0A8T0DXX9-F1
#
_cell.length_a   1.000
_cell.length_b   1.000
_cell.length_c   1.000
_cell.angle_alpha   90.00
_cell.angle_beta   90.00
_cell.angle_gamma   90.00
#
_symmetry.space_group_name_H-M   'P 1'
#
loop_
_entity.id
_entity.type
_entity.pdbx_description
1 polymer ?
#
loop_
_entity_poly.entity_id
_entity_poly.type
_entity_poly.pdbx_seq_one_letter_code
_entity_poly.pdbx_strand_id
1 'polypeptide(L)'
;MAKGEKLTDRERGPIEALSSTEMSSRAIAIKTGRSKTVVNNFLKLKDNYGKKNTGGRPKALSSRDERRVCQLASTGNNPFAYTPDNAKQSQYMLIILQFQLLLYEMQLQNFAENHVHGMPSARALQRPLTEAFEKLKILQ
;
A
#
# COMPACT_ATOMS: atom_id res chain seq x y z
N MET A 1 21.55 18.81 2.58
CA MET A 1 21.59 18.75 1.09
C MET A 1 22.48 19.88 0.58
N ALA A 2 23.16 19.70 -0.56
CA ALA A 2 23.82 20.81 -1.23
C ALA A 2 22.74 21.82 -1.66
N LYS A 3 22.88 23.08 -1.26
CA LYS A 3 21.90 24.14 -1.59
C LYS A 3 22.19 24.84 -2.92
N GLY A 4 23.43 24.76 -3.40
CA GLY A 4 23.88 25.46 -4.60
C GLY A 4 23.90 24.56 -5.83
N GLU A 5 23.74 25.18 -7.00
CA GLU A 5 23.90 24.54 -8.30
C GLU A 5 25.31 23.97 -8.49
N LYS A 6 25.46 22.91 -9.29
CA LYS A 6 26.76 22.34 -9.63
C LYS A 6 27.54 23.31 -10.54
N LEU A 7 28.87 23.24 -10.51
CA LEU A 7 29.69 23.99 -11.48
C LEU A 7 29.37 23.54 -12.91
N THR A 8 29.05 24.52 -13.75
CA THR A 8 28.89 24.37 -15.20
C THR A 8 30.24 24.21 -15.86
N ASP A 9 30.29 23.63 -17.06
CA ASP A 9 31.56 23.40 -17.76
C ASP A 9 32.29 24.71 -18.10
N ARG A 10 31.53 25.80 -18.29
CA ARG A 10 32.06 27.16 -18.50
C ARG A 10 32.81 27.70 -17.28
N GLU A 11 32.38 27.34 -16.07
CA GLU A 11 33.02 27.76 -14.81
C GLU A 11 34.23 26.89 -14.46
N ARG A 12 34.26 25.63 -14.93
CA ARG A 12 35.35 24.68 -14.63
C ARG A 12 36.68 25.09 -15.24
N GLY A 13 36.68 25.48 -16.52
CA GLY A 13 37.90 25.90 -17.22
C GLY A 13 38.66 27.03 -16.51
N PRO A 14 38.00 28.15 -16.15
CA PRO A 14 38.63 29.23 -15.38
C PRO A 14 39.18 28.78 -14.02
N ILE A 15 38.49 27.88 -13.31
CA ILE A 15 38.97 27.38 -12.02
C ILE A 15 40.24 26.56 -12.19
N GLU A 16 40.33 25.71 -13.22
CA GLU A 16 41.53 24.93 -13.53
C GLU A 16 42.70 25.82 -13.93
N ALA A 17 42.46 26.80 -14.80
CA ALA A 17 43.48 27.75 -15.23
C ALA A 17 44.03 28.54 -14.03
N LEU A 18 43.16 29.08 -13.17
CA LEU A 18 43.60 29.82 -11.97
C LEU A 18 44.32 28.92 -10.94
N SER A 19 43.95 27.63 -10.87
CA SER A 19 44.66 26.67 -10.01
C SER A 19 46.07 26.38 -10.50
N SER A 20 46.31 26.40 -11.81
CA SER A 20 47.66 26.21 -12.36
C SER A 20 48.61 27.36 -12.05
N THR A 21 48.07 28.56 -11.79
CA THR A 21 48.83 29.75 -11.36
C THR A 21 49.07 29.82 -9.85
N GLU A 22 48.97 28.70 -9.13
CA GLU A 22 49.16 28.56 -7.67
C GLU A 22 48.28 29.50 -6.81
N MET A 23 47.16 29.99 -7.36
CA MET A 23 46.25 30.81 -6.58
C MET A 23 45.56 30.01 -5.48
N SER A 24 45.41 30.63 -4.30
CA SER A 24 44.64 30.01 -3.22
C SER A 24 43.17 29.81 -3.62
N SER A 25 42.56 28.71 -3.17
CA SER A 25 41.14 28.42 -3.47
C SER A 25 40.18 29.51 -3.03
N ARG A 26 40.54 30.32 -2.03
CA ARG A 26 39.74 31.46 -1.57
C ARG A 26 39.80 32.61 -2.60
N ALA A 27 40.97 32.89 -3.16
CA ALA A 27 41.12 33.89 -4.20
C ALA A 27 40.42 33.46 -5.50
N ILE A 28 40.49 32.17 -5.86
CA ILE A 28 39.75 31.59 -6.99
C ILE A 28 38.24 31.73 -6.78
N ALA A 29 37.73 31.41 -5.59
CA ALA A 29 36.33 31.56 -5.23
C ALA A 29 35.83 33.00 -5.39
N ILE A 30 36.62 33.99 -4.96
CA ILE A 30 36.29 35.42 -5.11
C ILE A 30 36.23 35.79 -6.60
N LYS A 31 37.22 35.39 -7.41
CA LYS A 31 37.27 35.68 -8.85
C LYS A 31 36.13 35.03 -9.64
N THR A 32 35.71 33.84 -9.23
CA THR A 32 34.68 33.05 -9.92
C THR A 32 33.27 33.30 -9.39
N GLY A 33 33.12 34.04 -8.28
CA GLY A 33 31.83 34.26 -7.63
C GLY A 33 31.23 33.00 -7.00
N ARG A 34 32.04 31.96 -6.76
CA ARG A 34 31.59 30.67 -6.20
C ARG A 34 32.10 30.49 -4.77
N SER A 35 31.49 29.57 -4.03
CA SER A 35 31.96 29.31 -2.65
C SER A 35 33.31 28.58 -2.65
N LYS A 36 34.16 28.89 -1.66
CA LYS A 36 35.45 28.21 -1.43
C LYS A 36 35.30 26.68 -1.38
N THR A 37 34.22 26.19 -0.76
CA THR A 37 33.95 24.76 -0.63
C THR A 37 33.69 24.09 -1.97
N VAL A 38 32.94 24.76 -2.86
CA VAL A 38 32.69 24.27 -4.22
C VAL A 38 33.98 24.19 -5.03
N VAL A 39 34.80 25.24 -4.99
CA VAL A 39 36.11 25.27 -5.65
C VAL A 39 37.01 24.15 -5.13
N ASN A 40 37.12 24.00 -3.80
CA ASN A 40 37.92 22.93 -3.19
C ASN A 40 37.44 21.54 -3.58
N ASN A 41 36.13 21.30 -3.58
CA ASN A 41 35.56 20.01 -3.96
C ASN A 41 35.82 19.71 -5.45
N PHE A 42 35.75 20.73 -6.30
CA PHE A 42 36.08 20.60 -7.71
C PHE A 42 37.56 20.29 -7.91
N LEU A 43 38.48 21.04 -7.30
CA LEU A 43 39.93 20.79 -7.45
C LEU A 43 40.35 19.40 -6.96
N LYS A 44 39.67 18.85 -5.93
CA LYS A 44 39.89 17.48 -5.45
C LYS A 44 39.35 16.40 -6.39
N LEU A 45 38.19 16.64 -7.00
CA LEU A 45 37.49 15.62 -7.80
C LEU A 45 37.80 15.71 -9.30
N LYS A 46 38.17 16.89 -9.81
CA LYS A 46 38.38 17.24 -11.21
C LYS A 46 37.30 16.62 -12.11
N ASP A 47 37.69 15.68 -12.97
CA ASP A 47 36.81 14.96 -13.90
C ASP A 47 35.68 14.19 -13.21
N ASN A 48 35.85 13.83 -11.93
CA ASN A 48 34.84 13.13 -11.13
C ASN A 48 33.87 14.08 -10.42
N TYR A 49 34.03 15.38 -10.57
CA TYR A 49 33.11 16.35 -9.98
C TYR A 49 31.70 16.21 -10.57
N GLY A 50 30.70 16.12 -9.70
CA GLY A 50 29.30 16.06 -10.11
C GLY A 50 28.84 14.73 -10.73
N LYS A 51 29.74 13.77 -10.99
CA LYS A 51 29.43 12.42 -11.49
C LYS A 51 28.83 11.50 -10.44
N LYS A 52 29.11 11.75 -9.15
CA LYS A 52 28.55 10.96 -8.05
C LYS A 52 27.04 11.19 -7.97
N ASN A 53 26.28 10.16 -8.30
CA ASN A 53 24.86 10.08 -7.99
C ASN A 53 24.71 9.57 -6.56
N THR A 54 24.24 10.42 -5.64
CA THR A 54 24.01 10.05 -4.23
C THR A 54 22.85 9.05 -4.08
N GLY A 55 22.18 8.70 -5.18
CA GLY A 55 20.93 7.97 -5.15
C GLY A 55 19.80 8.81 -4.57
N GLY A 56 18.58 8.28 -4.70
CA GLY A 56 17.41 8.80 -4.01
C GLY A 56 17.16 8.05 -2.71
N ARG A 57 16.04 8.36 -2.07
CA ARG A 57 15.50 7.55 -0.99
C ARG A 57 15.27 6.12 -1.50
N PRO A 58 15.66 5.07 -0.74
CA PRO A 58 15.36 3.70 -1.13
C PRO A 58 13.84 3.52 -1.27
N LYS A 59 13.44 2.65 -2.19
CA LYS A 59 12.03 2.28 -2.36
C LYS A 59 11.50 1.63 -1.08
N ALA A 60 10.22 1.85 -0.79
CA ALA A 60 9.56 1.22 0.36
C ALA A 60 9.41 -0.30 0.18
N LEU A 61 9.21 -0.75 -1.07
CA LEU A 61 9.06 -2.16 -1.42
C LEU A 61 10.39 -2.72 -1.93
N SER A 62 10.68 -3.95 -1.54
CA SER A 62 11.77 -4.71 -2.16
C SER A 62 11.36 -5.19 -3.56
N SER A 63 12.34 -5.53 -4.40
CA SER A 63 12.06 -6.13 -5.72
C SER A 63 11.30 -7.46 -5.65
N ARG A 64 11.33 -8.13 -4.49
CA ARG A 64 10.53 -9.34 -4.26
C ARG A 64 9.06 -8.97 -4.02
N ASP A 65 8.82 -7.93 -3.23
CA ASP A 65 7.46 -7.49 -2.92
C ASP A 65 6.79 -6.87 -4.13
N GLU A 66 7.51 -6.08 -4.93
CA GLU A 66 7.02 -5.57 -6.22
C GLU A 66 6.57 -6.72 -7.13
N ARG A 67 7.41 -7.76 -7.28
CA ARG A 67 7.05 -8.96 -8.07
C ARG A 67 5.83 -9.67 -7.51
N ARG A 68 5.75 -9.82 -6.19
CA ARG A 68 4.60 -10.45 -5.54
C ARG A 68 3.33 -9.65 -5.79
N VAL A 69 3.35 -8.33 -5.63
CA VAL A 69 2.21 -7.46 -5.93
C VAL A 69 1.77 -7.62 -7.39
N CYS A 70 2.70 -7.60 -8.34
CA CYS A 70 2.38 -7.82 -9.75
C CYS A 70 1.76 -9.20 -10.02
N GLN A 71 2.26 -10.25 -9.39
CA GLN A 71 1.72 -11.61 -9.52
C GLN A 71 0.31 -11.72 -8.97
N LEU A 72 0.06 -11.20 -7.76
CA LEU A 72 -1.27 -11.26 -7.12
C LEU A 72 -2.30 -10.44 -7.93
N ALA A 73 -1.89 -9.28 -8.46
CA ALA A 73 -2.72 -8.47 -9.34
C ALA A 73 -3.06 -9.19 -10.65
N SER A 74 -2.11 -9.92 -11.23
CA SER A 74 -2.31 -10.62 -12.52
C SER A 74 -3.11 -11.91 -12.38
N THR A 75 -2.94 -12.65 -11.28
CA THR A 75 -3.62 -13.92 -11.04
C THR A 75 -5.00 -13.75 -10.40
N GLY A 76 -5.36 -12.54 -9.98
CA GLY A 76 -6.58 -12.27 -9.19
C GLY A 76 -6.55 -12.92 -7.81
N ASN A 77 -5.46 -13.61 -7.46
CA ASN A 77 -5.29 -14.36 -6.24
C ASN A 77 -4.85 -13.39 -5.14
N ASN A 78 -5.78 -12.57 -4.68
CA ASN A 78 -5.52 -11.71 -3.53
C ASN A 78 -5.58 -12.60 -2.27
N PRO A 79 -4.48 -12.77 -1.52
CA PRO A 79 -4.47 -13.58 -0.30
C PRO A 79 -5.29 -12.93 0.83
N PHE A 80 -5.68 -11.67 0.65
CA PHE A 80 -6.63 -10.95 1.50
C PHE A 80 -8.03 -10.87 0.89
N ALA A 81 -8.24 -11.36 -0.35
CA ALA A 81 -9.59 -11.55 -0.84
C ALA A 81 -10.20 -12.74 -0.10
N TYR A 82 -11.40 -12.54 0.37
CA TYR A 82 -12.21 -13.58 0.98
C TYR A 82 -12.39 -14.71 -0.03
N THR A 83 -11.68 -15.81 0.19
CA THR A 83 -11.82 -17.06 -0.57
C THR A 83 -12.42 -18.09 0.39
N PRO A 84 -13.62 -18.64 0.12
CA PRO A 84 -14.34 -19.49 1.06
C PRO A 84 -13.79 -20.93 1.06
N ASP A 85 -12.46 -21.10 1.11
CA ASP A 85 -11.81 -22.41 0.98
C ASP A 85 -11.16 -22.91 2.28
N ASN A 86 -11.36 -22.17 3.37
CA ASN A 86 -10.91 -22.58 4.70
C ASN A 86 -12.10 -23.11 5.50
N ALA A 87 -12.17 -24.43 5.72
CA ALA A 87 -13.25 -25.11 6.46
C ALA A 87 -13.62 -24.44 7.81
N LYS A 88 -12.63 -23.83 8.49
CA LYS A 88 -12.86 -23.05 9.72
C LYS A 88 -13.69 -21.78 9.49
N GLN A 89 -13.48 -21.08 8.37
CA GLN A 89 -14.22 -19.86 8.02
C GLN A 89 -15.65 -20.18 7.57
N SER A 90 -15.87 -21.30 6.87
CA SER A 90 -17.23 -21.81 6.59
C SER A 90 -17.99 -22.10 7.89
N GLN A 91 -17.33 -22.67 8.90
CA GLN A 91 -17.92 -22.92 10.20
C GLN A 91 -18.34 -21.61 10.90
N TYR A 92 -17.49 -20.56 10.87
CA TYR A 92 -17.85 -19.26 11.45
C TYR A 92 -19.01 -18.58 10.72
N MET A 93 -19.06 -18.65 9.38
CA MET A 93 -20.19 -18.11 8.61
C MET A 93 -21.50 -18.85 8.90
N LEU A 94 -21.45 -20.19 9.03
CA LEU A 94 -22.61 -20.99 9.42
C LEU A 94 -23.10 -20.63 10.82
N ILE A 95 -22.19 -20.44 11.77
CA ILE A 95 -22.53 -20.00 13.13
C ILE A 95 -23.17 -18.61 13.12
N ILE A 96 -22.63 -17.67 12.34
CA ILE A 96 -23.19 -16.31 12.22
C ILE A 96 -24.60 -16.35 11.62
N LEU A 97 -24.81 -17.13 10.55
CA LEU A 97 -26.13 -17.29 9.91
C LEU A 97 -27.15 -17.97 10.84
N GLN A 98 -26.74 -19.00 11.59
CA GLN A 98 -27.58 -19.66 12.59
C GLN A 98 -28.02 -18.69 13.70
N PHE A 99 -27.10 -17.83 14.16
CA PHE A 99 -27.40 -16.84 15.19
C PHE A 99 -28.35 -15.76 14.68
N GLN A 100 -28.18 -15.29 13.44
CA GLN A 100 -29.09 -14.34 12.80
C GLN A 100 -30.50 -14.92 12.64
N LEU A 101 -30.61 -16.22 12.30
CA LEU A 101 -31.89 -16.90 12.17
C LEU A 101 -32.61 -17.03 13.52
N LEU A 102 -31.87 -17.38 14.58
CA LEU A 102 -32.39 -17.44 15.95
C LEU A 102 -32.92 -16.07 16.42
N LEU A 103 -32.17 -15.00 16.15
CA LEU A 103 -32.60 -13.64 16.49
C LEU A 103 -33.89 -13.24 15.76
N TYR A 104 -34.03 -13.65 14.50
CA TYR A 104 -35.24 -13.41 13.73
C TYR A 104 -36.45 -14.21 14.26
N GLU A 105 -36.24 -15.47 14.65
CA GLU A 105 -37.28 -16.29 15.28
C GLU A 105 -37.74 -15.70 16.62
N MET A 106 -36.81 -15.20 17.44
CA MET A 106 -37.15 -14.49 18.68
C MET A 106 -37.96 -13.21 18.40
N GLN A 107 -37.61 -12.45 17.36
CA GLN A 107 -38.38 -11.27 16.96
C GLN A 107 -39.80 -11.63 16.50
N LEU A 108 -39.96 -12.72 15.76
CA LEU A 108 -41.27 -13.21 15.33
C LEU A 108 -42.14 -13.69 16.50
N GLN A 109 -41.55 -14.36 17.49
CA GLN A 109 -42.25 -14.76 18.72
C GLN A 109 -42.70 -13.55 19.52
N ASN A 110 -41.82 -12.57 19.73
CA ASN A 110 -42.15 -11.31 20.39
C ASN A 110 -43.20 -10.49 19.62
N PHE A 111 -43.22 -10.56 18.29
CA PHE A 111 -44.23 -9.91 17.45
C PHE A 111 -45.59 -10.63 17.53
N ALA A 112 -45.59 -11.96 17.60
CA ALA A 112 -46.81 -12.76 17.78
C ALA A 112 -47.45 -12.59 19.16
N GLU A 113 -46.66 -12.28 20.18
CA GLU A 113 -47.13 -12.05 21.55
C GLU A 113 -47.73 -10.64 21.75
N ASN A 114 -47.40 -9.66 20.91
CA ASN A 114 -47.69 -8.25 21.18
C ASN A 114 -48.86 -7.60 20.42
N HIS A 115 -49.58 -8.23 19.47
CA HIS A 115 -50.93 -7.75 19.09
C HIS A 115 -51.80 -8.78 18.35
N VAL A 116 -53.10 -8.64 18.61
CA VAL A 116 -54.24 -9.53 18.34
C VAL A 116 -54.93 -9.24 16.98
N HIS A 117 -55.56 -10.28 16.41
CA HIS A 117 -56.52 -10.34 15.29
C HIS A 117 -55.99 -10.22 13.84
N GLY A 118 -55.99 -11.35 13.11
CA GLY A 118 -56.23 -11.35 11.65
C GLY A 118 -55.27 -12.12 10.73
N MET A 119 -54.19 -12.72 11.23
CA MET A 119 -53.22 -13.45 10.40
C MET A 119 -53.20 -14.96 10.69
N PRO A 120 -52.88 -15.82 9.68
CA PRO A 120 -52.88 -17.26 9.86
C PRO A 120 -51.91 -17.66 10.97
N SER A 121 -52.39 -18.50 11.90
CA SER A 121 -51.65 -19.05 13.05
C SER A 121 -50.22 -19.45 12.67
N ALA A 122 -49.24 -19.15 13.54
CA ALA A 122 -47.83 -19.52 13.36
C ALA A 122 -47.60 -20.99 12.93
N ARG A 123 -48.51 -21.91 13.31
CA ARG A 123 -48.52 -23.31 12.85
C ARG A 123 -48.71 -23.50 11.34
N ALA A 124 -49.38 -22.57 10.66
CA ALA A 124 -49.63 -22.62 9.22
C ALA A 124 -48.37 -22.31 8.39
N LEU A 125 -47.43 -21.54 8.94
CA LEU A 125 -46.18 -21.18 8.28
C LEU A 125 -45.02 -22.14 8.61
N GLN A 126 -45.17 -22.98 9.65
CA GLN A 126 -44.15 -23.95 10.06
C GLN A 126 -43.91 -25.04 8.99
N ARG A 127 -44.97 -25.53 8.34
CA ARG A 127 -44.90 -26.59 7.31
C ARG A 127 -44.12 -26.20 6.04
N PRO A 128 -44.41 -25.05 5.39
CA PRO A 128 -43.66 -24.66 4.19
C PRO A 128 -42.18 -24.37 4.48
N LEU A 129 -41.86 -23.90 5.69
CA LEU A 129 -40.48 -23.72 6.13
C LEU A 129 -39.75 -25.07 6.27
N THR A 130 -40.35 -26.05 6.95
CA THR A 130 -39.74 -27.39 7.07
C THR A 130 -39.53 -28.08 5.73
N GLU A 131 -40.45 -27.91 4.77
CA GLU A 131 -40.31 -28.47 3.41
C GLU A 131 -39.22 -27.76 2.59
N ALA A 132 -39.06 -26.44 2.76
CA ALA A 132 -37.97 -25.70 2.13
C ALA A 132 -36.59 -26.13 2.69
N PHE A 133 -36.51 -26.43 3.99
CA PHE A 133 -35.30 -26.93 4.64
C PHE A 133 -34.92 -28.35 4.19
N GLU A 134 -35.88 -29.26 4.03
CA GLU A 134 -35.62 -30.61 3.50
C GLU A 134 -35.13 -30.57 2.04
N LYS A 135 -35.70 -29.70 1.20
CA LYS A 135 -35.23 -29.53 -0.19
C LYS A 135 -33.81 -28.98 -0.29
N LEU A 136 -33.38 -28.15 0.66
CA LEU A 136 -32.01 -27.62 0.72
C LEU A 136 -30.99 -28.64 1.22
N LYS A 137 -31.40 -29.61 2.06
CA LYS A 137 -30.53 -30.72 2.51
C LYS A 137 -30.21 -31.73 1.41
N ILE A 138 -31.08 -31.91 0.42
CA ILE A 138 -30.91 -32.89 -0.66
C ILE A 138 -29.92 -32.41 -1.75
N LEU A 139 -29.56 -31.12 -1.75
CA LEU A 139 -28.66 -30.49 -2.73
C LEU A 139 -27.20 -30.35 -2.24
N GLN A 140 -26.85 -30.97 -1.11
CA GLN A 140 -25.47 -31.10 -0.59
C GLN A 140 -24.95 -32.51 -0.81
#